data_AF-A0A526QIZ3-F1
#
_entry.id   AF-A0A526QIZ3-F1
#
_cell.length_a   1.000
_cell.length_b   1.000
_cell.length_c   1.000
_cell.angle_alpha   90.00
_cell.angle_beta   90.00
_cell.angle_gamma   90.00
#
_symmetry.space_group_name_H-M   'P 1'
#
loop_
_entity.id
_entity.type
_entity.pdbx_description
1 polymer ?
#
loop_
_entity_poly.entity_id
_entity_poly.type
_entity_poly.pdbx_seq_one_letter_code
_entity_poly.pdbx_strand_id
1 'polypeptide(L)'
;GQSAPATGMVVSLPEVGEPKLNRLYMRAGRTPDPSREDEVVVNENFAEAHRFTLGSSFAAILNGRKRDLTIVGIALSPEYIYAVGPGDIMPDGRRFGVIWMSERALASVYDLDGAFSSVSLKLLPGTSEREVMTRLDGLLDRYGGRAAYGRKDQTSHAWLDHELDMLNNMSRTLPPIFLLVSAFLVNLTLSRLVSLEREQIGLLKALGYRNANIVLHYM
;
A
#
# COMPACT_ATOMS: atom_id res chain seq x y z
N GLY A 1 3.82 -20.46 22.22
CA GLY A 1 3.27 -19.18 22.72
C GLY A 1 4.15 -18.06 22.25
N GLN A 2 3.59 -16.91 21.85
CA GLN A 2 4.37 -15.76 21.42
C GLN A 2 5.04 -15.07 22.63
N SER A 3 6.23 -14.51 22.40
CA SER A 3 7.05 -13.85 23.42
C SER A 3 6.64 -12.40 23.72
N ALA A 4 5.70 -11.83 22.94
CA ALA A 4 5.16 -10.49 23.13
C ALA A 4 3.71 -10.43 22.61
N PRO A 5 2.81 -9.68 23.27
CA PRO A 5 1.45 -9.47 22.77
C PRO A 5 1.47 -8.64 21.48
N ALA A 6 0.60 -8.98 20.53
CA ALA A 6 0.34 -8.14 19.36
C ALA A 6 -0.59 -6.98 19.74
N THR A 7 -0.35 -5.82 19.15
CA THR A 7 -1.22 -4.64 19.27
C THR A 7 -2.23 -4.65 18.14
N GLY A 8 -3.52 -4.47 18.45
CA GLY A 8 -4.58 -4.40 17.45
C GLY A 8 -5.15 -3.00 17.31
N MET A 9 -5.47 -2.57 16.09
CA MET A 9 -6.41 -1.49 15.83
C MET A 9 -7.78 -2.10 15.50
N VAL A 10 -8.82 -1.67 16.21
CA VAL A 10 -10.18 -2.13 15.97
C VAL A 10 -10.97 -1.04 15.27
N VAL A 11 -11.61 -1.38 14.16
CA VAL A 11 -12.37 -0.46 13.31
C VAL A 11 -13.81 -0.97 13.20
N SER A 12 -14.79 -0.08 13.39
CA SER A 12 -16.19 -0.44 13.21
C SER A 12 -16.56 -0.57 11.73
N LEU A 13 -17.43 -1.52 11.43
CA LEU A 13 -18.16 -1.60 10.19
C LEU A 13 -19.61 -1.16 10.42
N PRO A 14 -20.19 -0.36 9.51
CA PRO A 14 -21.56 0.12 9.62
C PRO A 14 -22.52 -1.07 9.65
N GLU A 15 -23.59 -0.94 10.43
CA GLU A 15 -24.59 -2.02 10.58
C GLU A 15 -25.36 -2.30 9.29
N VAL A 16 -25.61 -1.25 8.49
CA VAL A 16 -26.45 -1.32 7.30
C VAL A 16 -25.66 -0.89 6.07
N GLY A 17 -25.55 -1.83 5.13
CA GLY A 17 -24.85 -1.61 3.87
C GLY A 17 -23.34 -1.58 4.03
N GLU A 18 -22.66 -1.26 2.95
CA GLU A 18 -21.20 -1.18 2.94
C GLU A 18 -20.73 0.26 3.14
N PRO A 19 -19.53 0.44 3.74
CA PRO A 19 -18.87 1.73 3.75
C PRO A 19 -18.76 2.30 2.32
N LYS A 20 -19.27 3.52 2.13
CA LYS A 20 -19.13 4.24 0.85
C LYS A 20 -17.68 4.65 0.56
N LEU A 21 -16.89 4.79 1.62
CA LEU A 21 -15.46 5.04 1.60
C LEU A 21 -14.75 3.87 2.27
N ASN A 22 -13.50 3.61 1.86
CA ASN A 22 -12.65 2.60 2.50
C ASN A 22 -13.27 1.21 2.58
N ARG A 23 -14.02 0.82 1.54
CA ARG A 23 -14.68 -0.48 1.45
C ARG A 23 -13.65 -1.60 1.57
N LEU A 24 -13.97 -2.58 2.42
CA LEU A 24 -13.18 -3.79 2.55
C LEU A 24 -13.27 -4.62 1.28
N TYR A 25 -12.12 -5.04 0.80
CA TYR A 25 -12.03 -6.10 -0.19
C TYR A 25 -11.97 -7.45 0.54
N MET A 26 -13.09 -8.15 0.58
CA MET A 26 -13.18 -9.47 1.21
C MET A 26 -12.39 -10.49 0.37
N ARG A 27 -11.34 -11.06 0.95
CA ARG A 27 -10.60 -12.14 0.31
C ARG A 27 -11.22 -13.50 0.61
N ALA A 28 -11.74 -13.68 1.82
CA ALA A 28 -12.41 -14.90 2.24
C ALA A 28 -13.47 -14.61 3.31
N GLY A 29 -14.52 -15.44 3.35
CA GLY A 29 -15.57 -15.37 4.37
C GLY A 29 -16.56 -14.24 4.13
N ARG A 30 -17.06 -13.64 5.21
CA ARG A 30 -18.10 -12.61 5.21
C ARG A 30 -17.78 -11.50 6.20
N THR A 31 -18.53 -10.40 6.13
CA THR A 31 -18.52 -9.37 7.17
C THR A 31 -19.14 -9.92 8.48
N PRO A 32 -18.80 -9.32 9.64
CA PRO A 32 -19.41 -9.69 10.92
C PRO A 32 -20.92 -9.49 10.89
N ASP A 33 -21.66 -10.39 11.53
CA ASP A 33 -23.09 -10.20 11.74
C ASP A 33 -23.30 -9.07 12.77
N PRO A 34 -24.11 -8.02 12.48
CA PRO A 34 -24.36 -6.94 13.41
C PRO A 34 -24.92 -7.37 14.77
N SER A 35 -25.58 -8.53 14.84
CA SER A 35 -26.13 -9.09 16.09
C SER A 35 -25.13 -9.88 16.92
N ARG A 36 -23.94 -10.19 16.38
CA ARG A 36 -22.90 -11.00 17.04
C ARG A 36 -21.76 -10.08 17.48
N GLU A 37 -21.46 -10.10 18.78
CA GLU A 37 -20.42 -9.23 19.37
C GLU A 37 -19.00 -9.82 19.29
N ASP A 38 -18.90 -11.12 19.01
CA ASP A 38 -17.67 -11.90 19.00
C ASP A 38 -17.11 -12.12 17.59
N GLU A 39 -17.84 -11.73 16.55
CA GLU A 39 -17.42 -11.94 15.16
C GLU A 39 -16.53 -10.81 14.65
N VAL A 40 -15.43 -11.19 14.01
CA VAL A 40 -14.47 -10.24 13.47
C VAL A 40 -14.00 -10.59 12.07
N VAL A 41 -13.64 -9.56 11.32
CA VAL A 41 -12.83 -9.68 10.10
C VAL A 41 -11.43 -9.20 10.44
N VAL A 42 -10.40 -9.90 9.98
CA VAL A 42 -8.99 -9.52 10.23
C VAL A 42 -8.31 -9.16 8.92
N ASN A 43 -7.27 -8.32 9.01
CA ASN A 43 -6.45 -8.04 7.84
C ASN A 43 -5.63 -9.27 7.45
N GLU A 44 -5.42 -9.43 6.16
CA GLU A 44 -4.69 -10.58 5.63
C GLU A 44 -3.32 -10.80 6.28
N ASN A 45 -2.48 -9.75 6.35
CA ASN A 45 -1.11 -9.92 6.85
C ASN A 45 -1.10 -10.46 8.28
N PHE A 46 -2.08 -10.08 9.12
CA PHE A 46 -2.23 -10.62 10.46
C PHE A 46 -2.71 -12.06 10.45
N ALA A 47 -3.68 -12.40 9.59
CA ALA A 47 -4.13 -13.79 9.43
C ALA A 47 -2.98 -14.71 8.98
N GLU A 48 -2.21 -14.32 7.97
CA GLU A 48 -1.07 -15.09 7.46
C GLU A 48 0.05 -15.23 8.50
N ALA A 49 0.43 -14.13 9.15
CA ALA A 49 1.50 -14.11 10.15
C ALA A 49 1.21 -15.04 11.34
N HIS A 50 -0.07 -15.16 11.72
CA HIS A 50 -0.54 -16.00 12.82
C HIS A 50 -1.10 -17.37 12.35
N ARG A 51 -1.12 -17.63 11.04
CA ARG A 51 -1.71 -18.83 10.41
C ARG A 51 -3.18 -19.04 10.77
N PHE A 52 -3.92 -17.94 10.92
CA PHE A 52 -5.35 -18.01 11.14
C PHE A 52 -6.10 -18.33 9.86
N THR A 53 -7.18 -19.09 10.02
CA THR A 53 -8.15 -19.42 8.99
C THR A 53 -9.55 -18.99 9.43
N LEU A 54 -10.52 -19.04 8.51
CA LEU A 54 -11.93 -18.81 8.88
C LEU A 54 -12.36 -19.80 9.98
N GLY A 55 -13.05 -19.29 11.00
CA GLY A 55 -13.45 -20.02 12.20
C GLY A 55 -12.38 -20.11 13.29
N SER A 56 -11.15 -19.65 13.03
CA SER A 56 -10.13 -19.52 14.08
C SER A 56 -10.59 -18.51 15.14
N SER A 57 -10.25 -18.75 16.39
CA SER A 57 -10.50 -17.83 17.49
C SER A 57 -9.21 -17.36 18.15
N PHE A 58 -9.25 -16.14 18.71
CA PHE A 58 -8.16 -15.59 19.51
C PHE A 58 -8.71 -14.68 20.60
N ALA A 59 -7.97 -14.56 21.68
CA ALA A 59 -8.33 -13.64 22.77
C ALA A 59 -7.74 -12.26 22.51
N ALA A 60 -8.56 -11.23 22.64
CA ALA A 60 -8.15 -9.82 22.62
C ALA A 60 -8.52 -9.12 23.93
N ILE A 61 -7.72 -8.15 24.35
CA ILE A 61 -8.06 -7.28 25.47
C ILE A 61 -8.66 -5.99 24.88
N LEU A 62 -9.97 -5.84 25.02
CA LEU A 62 -10.72 -4.68 24.53
C LEU A 62 -11.26 -3.90 25.72
N ASN A 63 -10.92 -2.61 25.82
CA ASN A 63 -11.27 -1.73 26.95
C ASN A 63 -10.99 -2.38 28.32
N GLY A 64 -9.81 -2.98 28.49
CA GLY A 64 -9.37 -3.65 29.72
C GLY A 64 -9.99 -5.02 30.00
N ARG A 65 -10.91 -5.50 29.16
CA ARG A 65 -11.59 -6.79 29.32
C ARG A 65 -11.13 -7.79 28.26
N LYS A 66 -10.79 -9.00 28.69
CA LYS A 66 -10.47 -10.11 27.78
C LYS A 66 -11.75 -10.63 27.12
N ARG A 67 -11.75 -10.74 25.79
CA ARG A 67 -12.83 -11.29 24.97
C ARG A 67 -12.26 -12.27 23.96
N ASP A 68 -12.96 -13.38 23.75
CA ASP A 68 -12.64 -14.33 22.69
C ASP A 68 -13.38 -13.91 21.42
N LEU A 69 -12.61 -13.74 20.34
CA LEU A 69 -13.09 -13.26 19.05
C LEU A 69 -12.98 -14.39 18.02
N THR A 70 -13.98 -14.52 17.15
CA THR A 70 -14.04 -15.53 16.10
C THR A 70 -13.88 -14.88 14.73
N ILE A 71 -12.92 -15.37 13.95
CA ILE A 71 -12.64 -14.85 12.61
C ILE A 71 -13.68 -15.39 11.63
N VAL A 72 -14.54 -14.52 11.11
CA VAL A 72 -15.56 -14.85 10.10
C VAL A 72 -15.21 -14.35 8.70
N GLY A 73 -14.15 -13.55 8.59
CA GLY A 73 -13.63 -13.10 7.30
C GLY A 73 -12.19 -12.62 7.35
N ILE A 74 -11.56 -12.60 6.18
CA ILE A 74 -10.22 -12.05 5.95
C ILE A 74 -10.34 -11.03 4.82
N ALA A 75 -9.84 -9.82 5.05
CA ALA A 75 -10.01 -8.71 4.12
C ALA A 75 -8.74 -7.87 3.94
N LEU A 76 -8.76 -7.08 2.87
CA LEU A 76 -7.82 -5.99 2.61
C LEU A 76 -8.58 -4.66 2.72
N SER A 77 -7.90 -3.63 3.21
CA SER A 77 -8.44 -2.27 3.24
C SER A 77 -7.47 -1.30 2.59
N PRO A 78 -7.95 -0.37 1.74
CA PRO A 78 -7.10 0.67 1.16
C PRO A 78 -6.53 1.62 2.23
N GLU A 79 -7.14 1.70 3.42
CA GLU A 79 -6.60 2.51 4.52
C GLU A 79 -5.40 1.87 5.21
N TYR A 80 -5.26 0.55 5.11
CA TYR A 80 -4.29 -0.24 5.86
C TYR A 80 -3.44 -1.13 4.95
N ILE A 81 -3.04 -0.58 3.80
CA ILE A 81 -2.03 -1.22 2.93
C ILE A 81 -0.70 -1.30 3.68
N TYR A 82 -0.32 -0.21 4.36
CA TYR A 82 0.80 -0.17 5.30
C TYR A 82 0.27 -0.16 6.73
N ALA A 83 -0.06 -1.34 7.25
CA ALA A 83 -0.48 -1.51 8.64
C ALA A 83 0.74 -1.42 9.58
N VAL A 84 1.17 -0.20 9.87
CA VAL A 84 2.29 0.08 10.78
C VAL A 84 1.75 0.35 12.18
N GLY A 85 2.25 -0.40 13.17
CA GLY A 85 1.87 -0.22 14.57
C GLY A 85 2.45 1.06 15.17
N PRO A 86 1.90 1.56 16.29
CA PRO A 86 2.43 2.73 16.98
C PRO A 86 3.91 2.55 17.35
N GLY A 87 4.79 3.41 16.83
CA GLY A 87 6.22 3.38 17.10
C GLY A 87 7.04 2.43 16.21
N ASP A 88 6.39 1.64 15.35
CA ASP A 88 7.09 0.84 14.34
C ASP A 88 7.36 1.67 13.08
N ILE A 89 8.42 1.30 12.34
CA ILE A 89 8.83 1.98 11.09
C ILE A 89 8.33 1.20 9.86
N MET A 90 8.13 -0.12 10.01
CA MET A 90 7.73 -1.03 8.95
C MET A 90 6.53 -1.88 9.40
N PRO A 91 5.64 -2.29 8.48
CA PRO A 91 4.55 -3.19 8.81
C PRO A 91 5.05 -4.55 9.31
N ASP A 92 4.52 -5.02 10.44
CA ASP A 92 4.79 -6.37 10.97
C ASP A 92 3.48 -7.02 11.41
N GLY A 93 2.96 -7.94 10.59
CA GLY A 93 1.71 -8.65 10.86
C GLY A 93 1.73 -9.53 12.10
N ARG A 94 2.90 -9.79 12.71
CA ARG A 94 2.99 -10.50 14.01
C ARG A 94 2.80 -9.58 15.21
N ARG A 95 3.07 -8.29 15.03
CA ARG A 95 3.08 -7.29 16.10
C ARG A 95 1.90 -6.32 16.00
N PHE A 96 1.39 -6.10 14.79
CA PHE A 96 0.27 -5.21 14.54
C PHE A 96 -0.77 -5.87 13.62
N GLY A 97 -2.03 -5.81 14.05
CA GLY A 97 -3.17 -6.30 13.29
C GLY A 97 -4.28 -5.27 13.20
N VAL A 98 -5.00 -5.25 12.08
CA VAL A 98 -6.23 -4.45 11.94
C VAL A 98 -7.41 -5.41 11.95
N ILE A 99 -8.37 -5.11 12.81
CA ILE A 99 -9.53 -5.96 13.10
C ILE A 99 -10.78 -5.12 12.86
N TRP A 100 -11.75 -5.67 12.14
CA TRP A 100 -13.05 -5.07 11.91
C TRP A 100 -14.13 -5.80 12.68
N MET A 101 -14.96 -5.05 13.40
CA MET A 101 -16.10 -5.53 14.18
C MET A 101 -17.36 -4.76 13.81
N SER A 102 -18.53 -5.26 14.16
CA SER A 102 -19.75 -4.47 14.00
C SER A 102 -19.69 -3.20 14.86
N GLU A 103 -20.23 -2.09 14.35
CA GLU A 103 -20.29 -0.81 15.06
C GLU A 103 -20.96 -0.96 16.42
N ARG A 104 -22.09 -1.68 16.48
CA ARG A 104 -22.79 -2.01 17.73
C ARG A 104 -21.91 -2.67 18.78
N ALA A 105 -21.17 -3.71 18.36
CA ALA A 105 -20.29 -4.43 19.28
C ALA A 105 -19.21 -3.49 19.82
N LEU A 106 -18.58 -2.71 18.93
CA LEU A 106 -17.51 -1.80 19.31
C LEU A 106 -18.00 -0.63 20.18
N ALA A 107 -19.15 -0.04 19.86
CA ALA A 107 -19.77 1.02 20.65
C ALA A 107 -20.06 0.53 22.07
N SER A 108 -20.64 -0.67 22.22
CA SER A 108 -20.90 -1.28 23.52
C SER A 108 -19.61 -1.61 24.31
N VAL A 109 -18.53 -1.99 23.63
CA VAL A 109 -17.23 -2.25 24.27
C VAL A 109 -16.67 -1.00 24.96
N TYR A 110 -16.79 0.15 24.29
CA TYR A 110 -16.14 1.41 24.66
C TYR A 110 -17.10 2.45 25.27
N ASP A 111 -18.37 2.12 25.48
CA ASP A 111 -19.40 3.04 25.98
C ASP A 111 -19.55 4.28 25.08
N LEU A 112 -19.58 4.05 23.76
CA LEU A 112 -19.60 5.07 22.72
C LEU A 112 -20.93 5.10 21.95
N ASP A 113 -22.04 4.74 22.60
CA ASP A 113 -23.36 4.76 21.96
C ASP A 113 -23.71 6.18 21.46
N GLY A 114 -23.86 6.33 20.14
CA GLY A 114 -24.11 7.62 19.49
C GLY A 114 -22.88 8.53 19.35
N ALA A 115 -21.68 8.03 19.65
CA ALA A 115 -20.41 8.73 19.46
C ALA A 115 -19.55 8.06 18.37
N PHE A 116 -18.58 8.80 17.83
CA PHE A 116 -17.63 8.28 16.84
C PHE A 116 -16.20 8.69 17.20
N SER A 117 -15.23 7.87 16.81
CA SER A 117 -13.80 8.16 17.00
C SER A 117 -13.10 8.68 15.74
N SER A 118 -13.68 8.42 14.57
CA SER A 118 -13.17 8.88 13.28
C SER A 118 -14.33 9.15 12.32
N VAL A 119 -14.10 10.08 11.38
CA VAL A 119 -15.02 10.39 10.30
C VAL A 119 -14.23 10.55 9.01
N SER A 120 -14.75 9.96 7.93
CA SER A 120 -14.17 10.09 6.59
C SER A 120 -15.17 10.80 5.67
N LEU A 121 -14.70 11.77 4.91
CA LEU A 121 -15.52 12.61 4.05
C LEU A 121 -15.07 12.52 2.60
N LYS A 122 -16.03 12.56 1.68
CA LYS A 122 -15.76 12.72 0.24
C LYS A 122 -16.17 14.12 -0.18
N LEU A 123 -15.23 14.84 -0.79
CA LEU A 123 -15.49 16.18 -1.32
C LEU A 123 -16.13 16.11 -2.70
N LEU A 124 -17.03 17.06 -2.98
CA LEU A 124 -17.56 17.26 -4.33
C LEU A 124 -16.47 17.89 -5.23
N PRO A 125 -16.54 17.68 -6.55
CA PRO A 125 -15.62 18.31 -7.49
C PRO A 125 -15.57 19.83 -7.30
N GLY A 126 -14.37 20.41 -7.28
CA GLY A 126 -14.16 21.86 -7.14
C GLY A 126 -14.29 22.41 -5.71
N THR A 127 -14.60 21.58 -4.71
CA THR A 127 -14.65 22.00 -3.31
C THR A 127 -13.23 22.18 -2.74
N SER A 128 -13.00 23.28 -2.01
CA SER A 128 -11.71 23.55 -1.36
C SER A 128 -11.52 22.65 -0.14
N GLU A 129 -10.57 21.72 -0.22
CA GLU A 129 -10.20 20.81 0.89
C GLU A 129 -9.82 21.59 2.15
N ARG A 130 -9.03 22.66 2.01
CA ARG A 130 -8.61 23.50 3.14
C ARG A 130 -9.78 24.15 3.87
N GLU A 131 -10.75 24.67 3.12
CA GLU A 131 -11.91 25.32 3.72
C GLU A 131 -12.78 24.31 4.48
N VAL A 132 -12.96 23.11 3.93
CA VAL A 132 -13.71 22.05 4.59
C VAL A 132 -13.01 21.59 5.86
N MET A 133 -11.68 21.41 5.84
CA MET A 133 -10.89 21.07 7.03
C MET A 133 -11.05 22.12 8.13
N THR A 134 -10.87 23.41 7.82
CA THR A 134 -11.03 24.49 8.81
C THR A 134 -12.43 24.52 9.43
N ARG A 135 -13.48 24.31 8.63
CA ARG A 135 -14.86 24.25 9.15
C ARG A 135 -15.10 23.01 10.01
N LEU A 136 -14.57 21.86 9.60
CA LEU A 136 -14.69 20.61 10.34
C LEU A 136 -13.96 20.71 11.69
N ASP A 137 -12.75 21.25 11.71
CA ASP A 137 -11.96 21.47 12.93
C ASP A 137 -12.74 22.37 13.88
N GLY A 138 -13.32 23.48 13.40
CA GLY A 138 -14.15 24.36 14.22
C GLY A 138 -15.41 23.68 14.81
N LEU A 139 -16.02 22.74 14.08
CA LEU A 139 -17.17 21.97 14.59
C LEU A 139 -16.77 20.94 15.64
N LEU A 140 -15.59 20.34 15.48
CA LEU A 140 -15.08 19.25 16.34
C LEU A 140 -14.22 19.71 17.51
N ASP A 141 -13.81 21.00 17.53
CA ASP A 141 -12.96 21.58 18.57
C ASP A 141 -13.51 21.34 19.98
N ARG A 142 -14.81 21.61 20.18
CA ARG A 142 -15.51 21.39 21.46
C ARG A 142 -15.55 19.92 21.92
N TYR A 143 -15.25 18.97 21.03
CA TYR A 143 -15.25 17.54 21.30
C TYR A 143 -13.84 16.97 21.41
N GLY A 144 -12.80 17.80 21.36
CA GLY A 144 -11.40 17.35 21.40
C GLY A 144 -10.95 16.63 20.12
N GLY A 145 -11.55 16.97 18.98
CA GLY A 145 -11.16 16.44 17.69
C GLY A 145 -9.68 16.72 17.37
N ARG A 146 -9.01 15.77 16.72
CA ARG A 146 -7.70 16.03 16.12
C ARG A 146 -7.89 16.82 14.83
N ALA A 147 -6.88 17.59 14.44
CA ALA A 147 -6.90 18.33 13.19
C ALA A 147 -7.18 17.41 11.99
N ALA A 148 -8.10 17.83 11.13
CA ALA A 148 -8.42 17.15 9.89
C ALA A 148 -7.20 17.14 8.96
N TYR A 149 -7.07 16.07 8.18
CA TYR A 149 -6.00 15.89 7.22
C TYR A 149 -6.54 15.41 5.88
N GLY A 150 -5.81 15.71 4.81
CA GLY A 150 -6.19 15.35 3.46
C GLY A 150 -5.82 13.93 3.09
N ARG A 151 -6.35 13.43 1.95
CA ARG A 151 -6.05 12.06 1.48
C ARG A 151 -4.54 11.83 1.27
N LYS A 152 -3.84 12.85 0.77
CA LYS A 152 -2.39 12.83 0.54
C LYS A 152 -1.56 12.63 1.82
N ASP A 153 -2.12 13.01 2.97
CA ASP A 153 -1.44 12.94 4.28
C ASP A 153 -1.85 11.67 5.05
N GLN A 154 -2.80 10.90 4.52
CA GLN A 154 -3.16 9.59 5.04
C GLN A 154 -1.96 8.65 4.87
N THR A 155 -1.55 7.97 5.95
CA THR A 155 -0.28 7.22 5.99
C THR A 155 -0.15 6.22 4.84
N SER A 156 -1.08 5.28 4.69
CA SER A 156 -1.01 4.29 3.60
C SER A 156 -0.94 4.93 2.21
N HIS A 157 -1.67 6.03 1.97
CA HIS A 157 -1.65 6.75 0.69
C HIS A 157 -0.33 7.48 0.45
N ALA A 158 0.18 8.20 1.46
CA ALA A 158 1.44 8.94 1.35
C ALA A 158 2.63 8.00 1.06
N TRP A 159 2.69 6.87 1.77
CA TRP A 159 3.73 5.87 1.57
C TRP A 159 3.62 5.18 0.20
N LEU A 160 2.40 4.82 -0.21
CA LEU A 160 2.17 4.20 -1.52
C LEU A 160 2.52 5.16 -2.67
N ASP A 161 2.11 6.42 -2.59
CA ASP A 161 2.44 7.44 -3.59
C ASP A 161 3.95 7.63 -3.71
N HIS A 162 4.66 7.72 -2.58
CA HIS A 162 6.11 7.85 -2.58
C HIS A 162 6.82 6.66 -3.23
N GLU A 163 6.36 5.42 -2.97
CA GLU A 163 6.93 4.23 -3.59
C GLU A 163 6.68 4.21 -5.11
N LEU A 164 5.46 4.55 -5.53
CA LEU A 164 5.12 4.62 -6.96
C LEU A 164 5.92 5.70 -7.69
N ASP A 165 6.12 6.86 -7.07
CA ASP A 165 6.94 7.94 -7.60
C ASP A 165 8.41 7.52 -7.75
N MET A 166 8.96 6.82 -6.74
CA MET A 166 10.31 6.28 -6.79
C MET A 166 10.45 5.25 -7.93
N LEU A 167 9.52 4.31 -8.05
CA LEU A 167 9.50 3.31 -9.10
C LEU A 167 9.40 3.94 -10.49
N ASN A 168 8.54 4.96 -10.66
CA ASN A 168 8.44 5.71 -11.91
C ASN A 168 9.73 6.46 -12.25
N ASN A 169 10.38 7.07 -11.25
CA ASN A 169 11.67 7.75 -11.45
C ASN A 169 12.77 6.76 -11.85
N MET A 170 12.86 5.60 -11.19
CA MET A 170 13.80 4.54 -11.56
C MET A 170 13.53 3.99 -12.98
N SER A 171 12.26 3.75 -13.30
CA SER A 171 11.84 3.28 -14.62
C SER A 171 12.18 4.26 -15.75
N ARG A 172 12.20 5.58 -15.47
CA ARG A 172 12.59 6.60 -16.45
C ARG A 172 14.10 6.82 -16.55
N THR A 173 14.85 6.60 -15.46
CA THR A 173 16.29 6.93 -15.39
C THR A 173 17.20 5.76 -15.74
N LEU A 174 16.86 4.53 -15.31
CA LEU A 174 17.71 3.35 -15.54
C LEU A 174 17.81 2.94 -17.02
N PRO A 175 16.73 2.87 -17.82
CA PRO A 175 16.82 2.37 -19.19
C PRO A 175 17.73 3.20 -20.11
N PRO A 176 17.70 4.55 -20.10
CA PRO A 176 18.62 5.35 -20.90
C PRO A 176 20.10 5.12 -20.52
N ILE A 177 20.40 4.97 -19.23
CA ILE A 177 21.77 4.69 -18.76
C ILE A 177 22.23 3.35 -19.32
N PHE A 178 21.40 2.32 -19.23
CA PHE A 178 21.72 1.00 -19.76
C PHE A 178 21.94 1.06 -21.27
N LEU A 179 21.06 1.75 -22.01
CA LEU A 179 21.18 1.92 -23.46
C LEU A 179 22.47 2.64 -23.84
N LEU A 180 22.87 3.66 -23.08
CA LEU A 180 24.13 4.39 -23.29
C LEU A 180 25.33 3.47 -23.07
N VAL A 181 25.34 2.70 -21.97
CA VAL A 181 26.40 1.73 -21.68
C VAL A 181 26.46 0.65 -22.77
N SER A 182 25.32 0.10 -23.21
CA SER A 182 25.25 -0.88 -24.29
C SER A 182 25.76 -0.30 -25.61
N ALA A 183 25.33 0.90 -26.00
CA ALA A 183 25.79 1.57 -27.21
C ALA A 183 27.30 1.83 -27.18
N PHE A 184 27.84 2.21 -26.02
CA PHE A 184 29.27 2.40 -25.83
C PHE A 184 30.05 1.08 -25.99
N LEU A 185 29.58 -0.01 -25.39
CA LEU A 185 30.17 -1.35 -25.55
C LEU A 185 30.12 -1.83 -27.01
N VAL A 186 28.99 -1.64 -27.70
CA VAL A 186 28.85 -1.96 -29.13
C VAL A 186 29.83 -1.12 -29.95
N ASN A 187 29.94 0.18 -29.69
CA ASN A 187 30.89 1.03 -30.39
C ASN A 187 32.35 0.60 -30.17
N LEU A 188 32.72 0.23 -28.94
CA LEU A 188 34.07 -0.27 -28.62
C LEU A 188 34.37 -1.60 -29.32
N THR A 189 33.41 -2.52 -29.35
CA THR A 189 33.57 -3.83 -30.00
C THR A 189 33.66 -3.70 -31.51
N LEU A 190 32.79 -2.90 -32.14
CA LEU A 190 32.86 -2.59 -33.57
C LEU A 190 34.16 -1.88 -33.93
N SER A 191 34.58 -0.89 -33.14
CA SER A 191 35.85 -0.17 -33.37
C SER A 191 37.06 -1.12 -33.31
N ARG A 192 37.05 -2.07 -32.36
CA ARG A 192 38.07 -3.12 -32.26
C ARG A 192 38.06 -4.01 -33.50
N LEU A 193 36.88 -4.45 -33.94
CA LEU A 193 36.72 -5.33 -35.10
C LEU A 193 37.21 -4.66 -36.39
N VAL A 194 36.82 -3.40 -36.63
CA VAL A 194 37.32 -2.59 -37.76
C VAL A 194 38.84 -2.40 -37.71
N SER A 195 39.41 -2.21 -36.51
CA SER A 195 40.86 -2.07 -36.38
C SER A 195 41.62 -3.36 -36.72
N LEU A 196 41.05 -4.53 -36.41
CA LEU A 196 41.65 -5.83 -36.73
C LEU A 196 41.54 -6.16 -38.21
N GLU A 197 40.43 -5.79 -38.85
CA GLU A 197 40.17 -6.08 -40.27
C GLU A 197 40.65 -4.96 -41.22
N ARG A 198 41.40 -3.99 -40.68
CA ARG A 198 41.87 -2.81 -41.44
C ARG A 198 42.69 -3.16 -42.69
N GLU A 199 43.47 -4.23 -42.66
CA GLU A 199 44.26 -4.69 -43.81
C GLU A 199 43.36 -5.25 -44.93
N GLN A 200 42.34 -6.03 -44.56
CA GLN A 200 41.35 -6.57 -45.49
C GLN A 200 40.50 -5.44 -46.11
N ILE A 201 40.10 -4.46 -45.31
CA ILE A 201 39.42 -3.24 -45.77
C ILE A 201 40.30 -2.47 -46.76
N GLY A 202 41.62 -2.41 -46.52
CA GLY A 202 42.60 -1.79 -47.42
C GLY A 202 42.71 -2.50 -48.77
N LEU A 203 42.72 -3.83 -48.78
CA LEU A 203 42.72 -4.64 -50.01
C LEU A 203 41.44 -4.43 -50.84
N LEU A 204 40.26 -4.43 -50.20
CA LEU A 204 38.99 -4.16 -50.87
C LEU A 204 38.96 -2.75 -51.50
N LYS A 205 39.49 -1.74 -50.80
CA LYS A 205 39.65 -0.39 -51.35
C LYS A 205 40.60 -0.35 -52.55
N ALA A 206 41.71 -1.09 -52.49
CA ALA A 206 42.67 -1.18 -53.60
C ALA A 206 42.06 -1.84 -54.85
N LEU A 207 41.08 -2.75 -54.65
CA LEU A 207 40.28 -3.37 -55.71
C LEU A 207 39.13 -2.48 -56.23
N GLY A 208 38.97 -1.26 -55.71
CA GLY A 208 38.02 -0.26 -56.23
C GLY A 208 36.67 -0.17 -55.49
N TYR A 209 36.51 -0.85 -54.35
CA TYR A 209 35.26 -0.76 -53.57
C TYR A 209 35.13 0.60 -52.85
N ARG A 210 33.94 1.22 -52.96
CA ARG A 210 33.60 2.52 -52.33
C ARG A 210 33.35 2.39 -50.82
N ASN A 211 33.71 3.43 -50.04
CA ASN A 211 33.51 3.51 -48.58
C ASN A 211 32.09 3.15 -48.12
N ALA A 212 31.05 3.56 -48.86
CA ALA A 212 29.66 3.29 -48.49
C ALA A 212 29.31 1.79 -48.51
N ASN A 213 29.88 1.02 -49.43
CA ASN A 213 29.65 -0.43 -49.52
C ASN A 213 30.34 -1.19 -48.37
N ILE A 214 31.42 -0.62 -47.83
CA ILE A 214 32.17 -1.20 -46.71
C ILE A 214 31.42 -0.91 -45.40
N VAL A 215 30.93 0.32 -45.20
CA VAL A 215 30.15 0.68 -44.01
C VAL A 215 28.85 -0.13 -43.90
N LEU A 216 28.16 -0.37 -45.03
CA LEU A 216 26.93 -1.18 -45.06
C LEU A 216 27.17 -2.68 -44.74
N HIS A 217 28.41 -3.16 -44.84
CA HIS A 217 28.74 -4.54 -44.49
C HIS A 217 29.05 -4.73 -43.00
N TYR A 218 29.39 -3.66 -42.28
CA TYR A 218 29.74 -3.68 -40.85
C TYR A 218 28.65 -3.10 -39.91
N MET A 219 27.59 -2.48 -40.45
CA MET A 219 26.37 -2.12 -39.71
C MET A 219 25.35 -3.25 -39.79
#